data_AF-A0A1B9A186-F1
#
_entry.id   AF-A0A1B9A186-F1
#
_cell.length_a   1.000
_cell.length_b   1.000
_cell.length_c   1.000
_cell.angle_alpha   90.00
_cell.angle_beta   90.00
_cell.angle_gamma   90.00
#
_symmetry.space_group_name_H-M   'P 1'
#
loop_
_entity.id
_entity.type
_entity.pdbx_description
1 polymer ?
#
loop_
_entity_poly.entity_id
_entity_poly.type
_entity_poly.pdbx_seq_one_letter_code
_entity_poly.pdbx_strand_id
1 'polypeptide(L)'
;MRKIFIGLMILAGISSFAQEAGKAGELLRNEASTSEMQSQNSSGFRNKTFERNSGNQNNRIKNPSYQWNRNYGYAEVFLRVPEQGFFTVEVGDQMIANGSGKFRFFDLQSGRVPVSIYENGFLIYRSSLMLRNNSRMVLDFFTNEGLYLLDSYPVQGQYGFNDWNDIWNNPYGNNPGNWGSQGNVMDNNTFRRFFDMMKKNESFDDGKIALINQQMKNSMFTATQIRDLVKSLSFDKNKLSLAKSMYRNCLDKDRYFVVYDAFDFESSKRELMNYISRL
;
A
#
# COMPACT_ATOMS: atom_id res chain seq x y z
N MET A 1 -29.98 55.56 -27.98
CA MET A 1 -28.93 55.69 -26.94
C MET A 1 -28.41 54.30 -26.60
N ARG A 2 -27.08 54.16 -26.58
CA ARG A 2 -26.30 52.95 -26.27
C ARG A 2 -26.65 52.39 -24.88
N LYS A 3 -26.48 51.07 -24.69
CA LYS A 3 -25.81 50.41 -23.54
C LYS A 3 -25.95 48.87 -23.68
N ILE A 4 -24.93 48.19 -24.20
CA ILE A 4 -23.84 47.47 -23.49
C ILE A 4 -24.23 46.00 -23.20
N PHE A 5 -23.50 45.11 -23.88
CA PHE A 5 -23.41 43.68 -23.65
C PHE A 5 -22.95 43.35 -22.22
N ILE A 6 -23.57 42.35 -21.58
CA ILE A 6 -22.95 41.61 -20.47
C ILE A 6 -23.04 40.14 -20.84
N GLY A 7 -21.90 39.59 -21.28
CA GLY A 7 -21.72 38.17 -21.49
C GLY A 7 -21.64 37.47 -20.13
N LEU A 8 -22.50 36.47 -19.92
CA LEU A 8 -22.39 35.54 -18.81
C LEU A 8 -21.32 34.51 -19.15
N MET A 9 -20.08 34.80 -18.75
CA MET A 9 -18.99 33.82 -18.75
C MET A 9 -19.27 32.74 -17.69
N ILE A 10 -19.44 31.51 -18.19
CA ILE A 10 -18.78 30.28 -17.72
C ILE A 10 -18.35 30.29 -16.24
N LEU A 11 -19.22 29.80 -15.36
CA LEU A 11 -18.79 29.06 -14.18
C LEU A 11 -18.83 27.58 -14.57
N ALA A 12 -17.75 27.14 -15.22
CA ALA A 12 -17.45 25.72 -15.29
C ALA A 12 -17.29 25.28 -13.84
N GLY A 13 -18.26 24.51 -13.35
CA GLY A 13 -18.17 23.88 -12.05
C GLY A 13 -16.84 23.13 -11.99
N ILE A 14 -15.95 23.61 -11.11
CA ILE A 14 -14.83 22.81 -10.66
C ILE A 14 -15.51 21.64 -9.96
N SER A 15 -15.63 20.52 -10.66
CA SER A 15 -15.95 19.24 -10.05
C SER A 15 -14.77 18.92 -9.15
N SER A 16 -14.83 19.45 -7.93
CA SER A 16 -14.00 19.03 -6.82
C SER A 16 -14.32 17.55 -6.63
N PHE A 17 -13.51 16.68 -7.21
CA PHE A 17 -13.41 15.29 -6.80
C PHE A 17 -12.76 15.27 -5.40
N ALA A 18 -13.43 15.88 -4.42
CA ALA A 18 -13.14 15.62 -3.03
C ALA A 18 -13.73 14.24 -2.75
N GLN A 19 -12.86 13.26 -2.47
CA GLN A 19 -13.31 11.99 -1.90
C GLN A 19 -14.17 12.31 -0.68
N GLU A 20 -15.43 11.88 -0.69
CA GLU A 20 -16.26 11.97 0.51
C GLU A 20 -15.64 11.07 1.58
N ALA A 21 -15.60 11.60 2.80
CA ALA A 21 -15.12 10.88 3.97
C ALA A 21 -15.89 9.56 4.12
N GLY A 22 -15.18 8.51 4.56
CA GLY A 22 -15.79 7.22 4.94
C GLY A 22 -16.38 6.36 3.80
N LYS A 23 -16.35 6.80 2.54
CA LYS A 23 -16.83 5.97 1.40
C LYS A 23 -15.95 4.75 1.10
N ALA A 24 -14.72 4.72 1.59
CA ALA A 24 -13.81 3.60 1.38
C ALA A 24 -12.75 3.48 2.49
N GLY A 25 -12.24 2.26 2.66
CA GLY A 25 -11.38 1.85 3.77
C GLY A 25 -12.13 1.12 4.89
N GLU A 26 -11.41 0.30 5.65
CA GLU A 26 -11.94 -0.40 6.82
C GLU A 26 -11.93 0.54 8.04
N LEU A 27 -13.09 0.79 8.63
CA LEU A 27 -13.20 1.59 9.85
C LEU A 27 -12.53 0.87 11.03
N LEU A 28 -11.46 1.46 11.55
CA LEU A 28 -10.78 1.01 12.76
C LEU A 28 -11.47 1.59 13.97
N ARG A 29 -12.12 0.74 14.77
CA ARG A 29 -12.91 1.14 15.94
C ARG A 29 -12.14 2.04 16.92
N ASN A 30 -12.83 3.05 17.45
CA ASN A 30 -12.34 3.85 18.58
C ASN A 30 -12.35 3.02 19.88
N GLU A 31 -11.19 2.94 20.50
CA GLU A 31 -10.91 2.25 21.77
C GLU A 31 -10.73 3.25 22.94
N ALA A 32 -10.90 4.57 22.71
CA ALA A 32 -10.86 5.58 23.76
C ALA A 32 -12.19 5.64 24.54
N SER A 33 -12.11 5.80 25.87
CA SER A 33 -13.28 6.06 26.70
C SER A 33 -13.64 7.55 26.71
N THR A 34 -14.90 7.86 26.99
CA THR A 34 -15.40 9.25 27.07
C THR A 34 -14.66 10.10 28.11
N SER A 35 -14.29 9.50 29.25
CA SER A 35 -13.51 10.17 30.29
C SER A 35 -12.08 10.48 29.87
N GLU A 36 -11.42 9.60 29.10
CA GLU A 36 -10.07 9.84 28.59
C GLU A 36 -10.08 10.99 27.57
N MET A 37 -11.10 11.05 26.72
CA MET A 37 -11.25 12.09 25.69
C MET A 37 -11.55 13.48 26.27
N GLN A 38 -12.08 13.56 27.49
CA GLN A 38 -12.32 14.82 28.21
C GLN A 38 -11.09 15.36 28.95
N SER A 39 -10.05 14.54 29.13
CA SER A 39 -8.84 14.93 29.83
C SER A 39 -7.81 15.53 28.85
N GLN A 40 -7.31 16.74 29.16
CA GLN A 40 -6.28 17.37 28.34
C GLN A 40 -4.94 16.70 28.63
N ASN A 41 -4.37 16.05 27.61
CA ASN A 41 -3.06 15.42 27.72
C ASN A 41 -1.97 16.46 27.43
N SER A 42 -1.64 17.29 28.43
CA SER A 42 -0.55 18.28 28.37
C SER A 42 0.85 17.66 28.47
N SER A 43 0.97 16.32 28.42
CA SER A 43 2.19 15.58 28.73
C SER A 43 3.19 15.48 27.57
N GLY A 44 2.84 15.93 26.36
CA GLY A 44 3.69 15.85 25.16
C GLY A 44 4.98 16.68 25.16
N PHE A 45 5.18 17.58 26.15
CA PHE A 45 6.44 18.30 26.37
C PHE A 45 7.25 17.80 27.58
N ARG A 46 6.82 16.74 28.26
CA ARG A 46 7.70 16.10 29.24
C ARG A 46 8.71 15.29 28.46
N ASN A 47 9.89 15.88 28.28
CA ASN A 47 11.13 15.14 28.13
C ASN A 47 10.99 13.85 28.96
N LYS A 48 11.04 12.68 28.32
CA LYS A 48 11.51 11.47 29.01
C LYS A 48 12.98 11.71 29.34
N THR A 49 13.20 12.61 30.30
CA THR A 49 14.50 12.89 30.88
C THR A 49 14.86 11.59 31.57
N PHE A 50 15.84 10.87 31.01
CA PHE A 50 16.59 9.91 31.79
C PHE A 50 16.97 10.61 33.10
N GLU A 51 16.54 10.07 34.24
CA GLU A 51 16.93 10.57 35.55
C GLU A 51 18.46 10.57 35.62
N ARG A 52 19.05 11.75 35.41
CA ARG A 52 20.48 11.95 35.58
C ARG A 52 20.70 12.10 37.07
N ASN A 53 20.93 10.99 37.74
CA ASN A 53 21.30 10.97 39.15
C ASN A 53 22.55 11.87 39.31
N SER A 54 22.36 13.03 39.94
CA SER A 54 23.39 14.04 40.13
C SER A 54 24.25 13.65 41.32
N GLY A 55 25.21 12.75 41.08
CA GLY A 55 26.23 12.39 42.04
C GLY A 55 27.46 11.82 41.33
N ASN A 56 28.59 12.51 41.47
CA ASN A 56 29.93 12.14 40.98
C ASN A 56 30.21 12.24 39.47
N GLN A 57 30.70 13.43 39.10
CA GLN A 57 31.62 13.62 37.97
C GLN A 57 32.91 12.82 38.23
N ASN A 58 33.01 11.59 37.70
CA ASN A 58 34.26 10.95 37.23
C ASN A 58 34.13 9.45 36.97
N ASN A 59 32.96 8.97 36.51
CA ASN A 59 32.90 7.69 35.84
C ASN A 59 31.95 7.81 34.66
N ARG A 60 32.48 7.72 33.43
CA ARG A 60 31.67 7.46 32.25
C ARG A 60 31.10 6.06 32.41
N ILE A 61 29.96 5.97 33.10
CA ILE A 61 29.17 4.74 33.19
C ILE A 61 28.83 4.37 31.76
N LYS A 62 29.57 3.39 31.21
CA LYS A 62 29.21 2.77 29.93
C LYS A 62 27.84 2.14 30.17
N ASN A 63 26.82 2.68 29.51
CA ASN A 63 25.46 2.16 29.60
C ASN A 63 25.49 0.66 29.26
N PRO A 64 25.30 -0.27 30.22
CA PRO A 64 25.56 -1.69 29.99
C PRO A 64 24.54 -2.33 29.03
N SER A 65 23.51 -1.60 28.62
CA SER A 65 22.43 -2.04 27.75
C SER A 65 22.56 -1.54 26.30
N TYR A 66 23.76 -1.28 25.79
CA TYR A 66 23.96 -1.03 24.36
C TYR A 66 23.60 -2.27 23.55
N GLN A 67 22.52 -2.18 22.77
CA GLN A 67 22.06 -3.25 21.90
C GLN A 67 22.17 -2.79 20.45
N TRP A 68 23.33 -3.02 19.85
CA TRP A 68 23.64 -2.64 18.47
C TRP A 68 22.75 -3.33 17.43
N ASN A 69 22.31 -4.57 17.70
CA ASN A 69 21.61 -5.41 16.75
C ASN A 69 20.25 -5.88 17.30
N ARG A 70 19.35 -4.95 17.60
CA ARG A 70 17.99 -5.30 18.03
C ARG A 70 17.05 -5.29 16.83
N ASN A 71 16.70 -6.48 16.35
CA ASN A 71 15.82 -6.67 15.20
C ASN A 71 14.36 -6.77 15.68
N TYR A 72 13.59 -5.69 15.53
CA TYR A 72 12.19 -5.59 15.98
C TYR A 72 11.17 -5.69 14.84
N GLY A 73 11.65 -6.04 13.64
CA GLY A 73 10.92 -5.79 12.42
C GLY A 73 10.93 -4.31 12.03
N TYR A 74 10.32 -4.03 10.89
CA TYR A 74 10.21 -2.70 10.30
C TYR A 74 8.79 -2.51 9.78
N ALA A 75 8.16 -1.41 10.14
CA ALA A 75 6.87 -1.01 9.60
C ALA A 75 6.80 0.50 9.45
N GLU A 76 5.90 0.95 8.58
CA GLU A 76 5.63 2.35 8.33
C GLU A 76 4.13 2.61 8.48
N VAL A 77 3.77 3.79 9.01
CA VAL A 77 2.37 4.22 9.10
C VAL A 77 2.26 5.63 8.56
N PHE A 78 1.44 5.78 7.52
CA PHE A 78 1.12 7.06 6.92
C PHE A 78 -0.33 7.40 7.23
N LEU A 79 -0.55 8.54 7.88
CA LEU A 79 -1.87 8.98 8.29
C LEU A 79 -2.12 10.37 7.72
N ARG A 80 -3.29 10.57 7.12
CA ARG A 80 -3.77 11.87 6.69
C ARG A 80 -5.00 12.29 7.50
N VAL A 81 -5.03 13.56 7.87
CA VAL A 81 -6.19 14.29 8.38
C VAL A 81 -6.52 15.34 7.32
N PRO A 82 -7.56 15.13 6.50
CA PRO A 82 -7.89 16.07 5.42
C PRO A 82 -8.42 17.43 5.91
N GLU A 83 -8.87 17.47 7.15
CA GLU A 83 -9.44 18.65 7.79
C GLU A 83 -8.35 19.66 8.19
N GLN A 84 -8.66 20.95 8.04
CA GLN A 84 -7.75 22.00 8.49
C GLN A 84 -7.70 22.03 10.00
N GLY A 85 -6.50 21.89 10.58
CA GLY A 85 -6.32 21.92 12.03
C GLY A 85 -4.92 21.53 12.44
N PHE A 86 -4.60 21.75 13.71
CA PHE A 86 -3.34 21.31 14.30
C PHE A 86 -3.57 20.03 15.09
N PHE A 87 -3.00 18.93 14.60
CA PHE A 87 -3.19 17.62 15.19
C PHE A 87 -1.86 17.05 15.68
N THR A 88 -1.94 16.28 16.76
CA THR A 88 -0.83 15.45 17.25
C THR A 88 -1.22 14.00 17.06
N VAL A 89 -0.34 13.23 16.43
CA VAL A 89 -0.52 11.79 16.22
C VAL A 89 0.62 11.06 16.91
N GLU A 90 0.25 10.07 17.71
CA GLU A 90 1.16 9.18 18.42
C GLU A 90 0.97 7.76 17.89
N VAL A 91 2.05 7.10 17.45
CA VAL A 91 2.06 5.72 16.99
C VAL A 91 3.18 4.99 17.71
N GLY A 92 2.81 4.05 18.58
CA GLY A 92 3.80 3.34 19.41
C GLY A 92 4.56 4.29 20.34
N ASP A 93 5.85 4.44 20.09
CA ASP A 93 6.76 5.32 20.84
C ASP A 93 7.09 6.64 20.11
N GLN A 94 6.55 6.83 18.91
CA GLN A 94 6.77 8.03 18.11
C GLN A 94 5.56 8.96 18.16
N MET A 95 5.82 10.27 18.13
CA MET A 95 4.79 11.30 18.16
C MET A 95 5.18 12.44 17.22
N ILE A 96 4.23 12.90 16.39
CA ILE A 96 4.39 13.99 15.45
C ILE A 96 3.20 14.94 15.60
N ALA A 97 3.47 16.25 15.70
CA ALA A 97 2.47 17.29 15.75
C ALA A 97 2.68 18.29 14.61
N ASN A 98 1.65 18.53 13.80
CA ASN A 98 1.71 19.52 12.73
C ASN A 98 0.32 19.96 12.26
N GLY A 99 0.28 21.06 11.50
CA GLY A 99 -0.93 21.59 10.86
C GLY A 99 -1.11 21.20 9.38
N SER A 100 -0.24 20.33 8.85
CA SER A 100 -0.29 19.91 7.44
C SER A 100 -1.28 18.77 7.19
N GLY A 101 -1.78 18.14 8.25
CA GLY A 101 -2.68 16.99 8.16
C GLY A 101 -2.01 15.75 7.59
N LYS A 102 -0.68 15.67 7.51
CA LYS A 102 0.06 14.50 7.00
C LYS A 102 1.11 14.06 7.99
N PHE A 103 1.03 12.79 8.39
CA PHE A 103 1.87 12.18 9.42
C PHE A 103 2.51 10.91 8.86
N ARG A 104 3.81 10.75 9.11
CA ARG A 104 4.62 9.67 8.53
C ARG A 104 5.53 9.13 9.62
N PHE A 105 5.32 7.87 9.95
CA PHE A 105 6.08 7.14 10.96
C PHE A 105 6.86 6.02 10.26
N PHE A 106 8.13 5.89 10.61
CA PHE A 106 9.08 4.92 10.04
C PHE A 106 9.70 4.12 11.17
N ASP A 107 10.36 3.00 10.87
CA ASP A 107 11.06 2.19 11.87
C ASP A 107 10.16 1.72 13.04
N LEU A 108 8.88 1.51 12.77
CA LEU A 108 7.94 0.99 13.76
C LEU A 108 8.12 -0.52 13.96
N GLN A 109 7.89 -0.98 15.19
CA GLN A 109 7.91 -2.41 15.50
C GLN A 109 6.72 -3.12 14.87
N SER A 110 6.93 -4.33 14.34
CA SER A 110 5.83 -5.17 13.87
C SER A 110 5.02 -5.74 15.04
N GLY A 111 3.71 -5.85 14.90
CA GLY A 111 2.79 -6.33 15.93
C GLY A 111 1.64 -5.36 16.19
N ARG A 112 0.98 -5.52 17.34
CA ARG A 112 -0.11 -4.63 17.77
C ARG A 112 0.49 -3.33 18.32
N VAL A 113 0.31 -2.23 17.60
CA VAL A 113 0.86 -0.91 17.96
C VAL A 113 -0.31 0.07 18.19
N PRO A 114 -0.36 0.76 19.34
CA PRO A 114 -1.40 1.76 19.58
C PRO A 114 -1.19 2.99 18.69
N VAL A 115 -2.31 3.55 18.22
CA VAL A 115 -2.36 4.88 17.59
C VAL A 115 -3.31 5.77 18.38
N SER A 116 -2.86 6.98 18.71
CA SER A 116 -3.64 8.00 19.41
C SER A 116 -3.60 9.29 18.62
N ILE A 117 -4.75 9.93 18.45
CA ILE A 117 -4.90 11.19 17.72
C ILE A 117 -5.44 12.22 18.70
N TYR A 118 -4.78 13.36 18.75
CA TYR A 118 -5.14 14.48 19.60
C TYR A 118 -5.39 15.73 18.77
N GLU A 119 -6.38 16.49 19.20
CA GLU A 119 -6.68 17.83 18.70
C GLU A 119 -6.60 18.80 19.87
N ASN A 120 -5.82 19.88 19.74
CA ASN A 120 -5.60 20.86 20.81
C ASN A 120 -5.15 20.24 22.16
N GLY A 121 -4.49 19.09 22.12
CA GLY A 121 -4.01 18.35 23.29
C GLY A 121 -5.06 17.46 23.98
N PHE A 122 -6.28 17.36 23.46
CA PHE A 122 -7.28 16.42 23.91
C PHE A 122 -7.23 15.15 23.07
N LEU A 123 -7.31 13.98 23.70
CA LEU A 123 -7.42 12.72 22.98
C LEU A 123 -8.77 12.69 22.28
N ILE A 124 -8.78 12.57 20.96
CA ILE A 124 -10.03 12.50 20.19
C ILE A 124 -10.27 11.11 19.60
N TYR A 125 -9.21 10.32 19.44
CA TYR A 125 -9.31 8.96 18.92
C TYR A 125 -8.17 8.09 19.43
N ARG A 126 -8.47 6.82 19.75
CA ARG A 126 -7.44 5.80 20.00
C ARG A 126 -7.84 4.52 19.30
N SER A 127 -6.88 3.85 18.67
CA SER A 127 -7.08 2.51 18.14
C SER A 127 -5.80 1.70 18.19
N SER A 128 -5.87 0.46 17.75
CA SER A 128 -4.73 -0.47 17.72
C SER A 128 -4.48 -0.98 16.31
N LEU A 129 -3.31 -0.66 15.77
CA LEU A 129 -2.88 -1.05 14.43
C LEU A 129 -2.17 -2.40 14.49
N MET A 130 -2.50 -3.31 13.57
CA MET A 130 -1.80 -4.59 13.40
C MET A 130 -0.72 -4.45 12.32
N LEU A 131 0.46 -3.96 12.70
CA LEU A 131 1.56 -3.72 11.77
C LEU A 131 2.26 -5.02 11.38
N ARG A 132 2.36 -5.30 10.09
CA ARG A 132 3.14 -6.44 9.58
C ARG A 132 4.59 -6.01 9.36
N ASN A 133 5.51 -6.96 9.50
CA ASN A 133 6.90 -6.70 9.19
C ASN A 133 7.10 -6.39 7.69
N ASN A 134 7.96 -5.43 7.39
CA ASN A 134 8.18 -4.83 6.09
C ASN A 134 6.86 -4.41 5.42
N SER A 135 5.98 -3.72 6.14
CA SER A 135 4.73 -3.21 5.58
C SER A 135 4.51 -1.75 5.91
N ARG A 136 3.76 -1.07 5.06
CA ARG A 136 3.26 0.27 5.27
C ARG A 136 1.75 0.26 5.29
N MET A 137 1.18 0.84 6.32
CA MET A 137 -0.27 1.10 6.40
C MET A 137 -0.56 2.56 6.03
N VAL A 138 -1.60 2.77 5.23
CA VAL A 138 -2.11 4.08 4.85
C VAL A 138 -3.48 4.28 5.47
N LEU A 139 -3.63 5.39 6.19
CA LEU A 139 -4.80 5.71 6.98
C LEU A 139 -5.33 7.09 6.60
N ASP A 140 -6.66 7.24 6.67
CA ASP A 140 -7.34 8.53 6.74
C ASP A 140 -8.04 8.65 8.08
N PHE A 141 -7.96 9.82 8.70
CA PHE A 141 -8.72 10.16 9.88
C PHE A 141 -9.61 11.38 9.60
N PHE A 142 -10.88 11.24 9.94
CA PHE A 142 -11.87 12.31 9.90
C PHE A 142 -12.43 12.50 11.30
N THR A 143 -12.43 13.72 11.83
CA THR A 143 -12.84 13.99 13.23
C THR A 143 -14.24 13.46 13.56
N ASN A 144 -15.15 13.50 12.59
CA ASN A 144 -16.55 13.10 12.78
C ASN A 144 -16.87 11.66 12.37
N GLU A 145 -15.98 10.98 11.63
CA GLU A 145 -16.25 9.64 11.08
C GLU A 145 -15.30 8.56 11.62
N GLY A 146 -14.12 8.95 12.07
CA GLY A 146 -13.13 8.08 12.68
C GLY A 146 -11.94 7.77 11.79
N LEU A 147 -11.23 6.70 12.15
CA LEU A 147 -9.99 6.28 11.52
C LEU A 147 -10.25 5.14 10.53
N TYR A 148 -9.87 5.33 9.28
CA TYR A 148 -10.07 4.38 8.20
C TYR A 148 -8.73 3.84 7.72
N LEU A 149 -8.63 2.51 7.66
CA LEU A 149 -7.55 1.82 6.97
C LEU A 149 -7.85 1.77 5.48
N LEU A 150 -7.07 2.50 4.70
CA LEU A 150 -7.24 2.54 3.25
C LEU A 150 -6.57 1.35 2.57
N ASP A 151 -5.29 1.11 2.90
CA ASP A 151 -4.51 0.02 2.32
C ASP A 151 -3.28 -0.33 3.20
N SER A 152 -2.72 -1.51 2.96
CA SER A 152 -1.49 -1.99 3.57
C SER A 152 -0.62 -2.71 2.55
N TYR A 153 0.55 -2.16 2.22
CA TYR A 153 1.46 -2.70 1.21
C TYR A 153 2.83 -3.08 1.78
N PRO A 154 3.53 -4.07 1.18
CA PRO A 154 4.89 -4.40 1.58
C PRO A 154 5.88 -3.29 1.23
N VAL A 155 6.82 -3.01 2.13
CA VAL A 155 7.94 -2.07 1.91
C VAL A 155 9.07 -2.84 1.23
N GLN A 156 9.18 -2.74 -0.09
CA GLN A 156 10.32 -3.23 -0.86
C GLN A 156 10.97 -2.06 -1.60
N GLY A 157 12.31 -1.92 -1.49
CA GLY A 157 13.26 -1.00 -2.16
C GLY A 157 12.73 0.16 -3.05
N GLN A 158 13.30 1.36 -2.82
CA GLN A 158 13.09 2.64 -3.54
C GLN A 158 11.67 2.86 -4.10
N TYR A 159 10.77 3.26 -3.21
CA TYR A 159 9.50 3.85 -3.62
C TYR A 159 9.66 5.35 -3.81
N GLY A 160 9.73 5.79 -5.06
CA GLY A 160 9.57 7.18 -5.47
C GLY A 160 8.11 7.45 -5.84
N PHE A 161 7.31 7.91 -4.88
CA PHE A 161 6.08 8.65 -5.21
C PHE A 161 6.51 10.09 -5.52
N ASN A 162 6.13 10.60 -6.69
CA ASN A 162 6.52 11.95 -7.13
C ASN A 162 5.81 13.03 -6.29
N ASP A 163 4.55 12.78 -5.91
CA ASP A 163 3.80 13.62 -4.98
C ASP A 163 3.21 12.75 -3.86
N TRP A 164 3.34 13.23 -2.63
CA TRP A 164 2.72 12.61 -1.46
C TRP A 164 1.20 12.57 -1.58
N ASN A 165 0.60 13.53 -2.26
CA ASN A 165 -0.82 13.52 -2.55
C ASN A 165 -1.27 12.26 -3.30
N ASP A 166 -0.42 11.66 -4.13
CA ASP A 166 -0.77 10.47 -4.91
C ASP A 166 -1.11 9.26 -4.03
N ILE A 167 -0.48 9.17 -2.84
CA ILE A 167 -0.72 8.07 -1.89
C ILE A 167 -2.18 8.06 -1.42
N TRP A 168 -2.81 9.23 -1.29
CA TRP A 168 -4.16 9.35 -0.78
C TRP A 168 -5.20 9.78 -1.84
N ASN A 169 -4.78 10.47 -2.90
CA ASN A 169 -5.66 11.04 -3.93
C ASN A 169 -5.73 10.18 -5.20
N ASN A 170 -4.97 9.09 -5.30
CA ASN A 170 -5.23 8.10 -6.35
C ASN A 170 -6.62 7.49 -6.05
N PRO A 171 -7.66 7.76 -6.86
CA PRO A 171 -9.01 7.33 -6.57
C PRO A 171 -8.99 5.81 -6.44
N TYR A 172 -9.38 5.33 -5.26
CA TYR A 172 -9.70 3.95 -4.93
C TYR A 172 -9.74 3.04 -6.17
N GLY A 173 -8.60 2.40 -6.47
CA GLY A 173 -8.51 1.35 -7.49
C GLY A 173 -8.33 1.77 -8.96
N ASN A 174 -7.91 3.00 -9.31
CA ASN A 174 -7.61 3.36 -10.72
C ASN A 174 -6.12 3.54 -11.03
N ASN A 175 -5.29 2.67 -10.46
CA ASN A 175 -4.14 2.15 -11.20
C ASN A 175 -4.71 1.07 -12.16
N PRO A 176 -4.19 0.87 -13.39
CA PRO A 176 -4.47 -0.34 -14.19
C PRO A 176 -3.84 -1.62 -13.58
N GLY A 177 -3.88 -1.70 -12.25
CA GLY A 177 -3.68 -2.85 -11.38
C GLY A 177 -4.85 -2.84 -10.39
N ASN A 178 -6.03 -3.16 -10.89
CA ASN A 178 -7.20 -3.62 -10.13
C ASN A 178 -6.71 -4.76 -9.18
N TRP A 179 -7.35 -5.12 -8.07
CA TRP A 179 -8.32 -6.18 -8.06
C TRP A 179 -8.87 -6.35 -6.66
N GLY A 180 -10.20 -6.25 -6.57
CA GLY A 180 -10.95 -6.78 -5.45
C GLY A 180 -10.59 -8.25 -5.20
N SER A 181 -10.19 -8.54 -3.96
CA SER A 181 -10.31 -9.82 -3.29
C SER A 181 -10.03 -11.08 -4.13
N GLN A 182 -8.76 -11.35 -4.44
CA GLN A 182 -8.13 -12.66 -4.26
C GLN A 182 -6.65 -12.43 -3.97
N GLY A 183 -6.33 -12.24 -2.68
CA GLY A 183 -4.96 -12.04 -2.21
C GLY A 183 -4.09 -13.22 -2.61
N ASN A 184 -3.34 -13.04 -3.70
CA ASN A 184 -2.19 -13.83 -4.16
C ASN A 184 -1.67 -13.34 -5.54
N VAL A 185 -2.04 -12.14 -5.99
CA VAL A 185 -1.52 -11.62 -7.26
C VAL A 185 -0.06 -11.25 -7.08
N MET A 186 0.80 -11.78 -7.95
CA MET A 186 2.20 -11.41 -7.94
C MET A 186 2.37 -9.95 -8.37
N ASP A 187 2.88 -9.10 -7.49
CA ASP A 187 3.20 -7.72 -7.82
C ASP A 187 4.34 -7.65 -8.86
N ASN A 188 4.47 -6.52 -9.56
CA ASN A 188 5.44 -6.40 -10.65
C ASN A 188 6.91 -6.56 -10.22
N ASN A 189 7.28 -6.19 -9.00
CA ASN A 189 8.66 -6.33 -8.53
C ASN A 189 8.97 -7.79 -8.19
N THR A 190 8.05 -8.46 -7.48
CA THR A 190 8.16 -9.90 -7.23
C THR A 190 8.12 -10.68 -8.54
N PHE A 191 7.28 -10.27 -9.49
CA PHE A 191 7.22 -10.86 -10.83
C PHE A 191 8.54 -10.73 -11.57
N ARG A 192 9.14 -9.53 -11.63
CA ARG A 192 10.44 -9.34 -12.27
C ARG A 192 11.52 -10.22 -11.66
N ARG A 193 11.59 -10.29 -10.32
CA ARG A 193 12.54 -11.18 -9.62
C ARG A 193 12.31 -12.65 -9.95
N PHE A 194 11.06 -13.11 -9.92
CA PHE A 194 10.69 -14.47 -10.28
C PHE A 194 11.05 -14.77 -11.74
N PHE A 195 10.70 -13.87 -12.65
CA PHE A 195 10.94 -13.99 -14.08
C PHE A 195 12.43 -14.02 -14.43
N ASP A 196 13.22 -13.14 -13.80
CA ASP A 196 14.67 -13.09 -13.97
C ASP A 196 15.35 -14.33 -13.39
N MET A 197 14.91 -14.79 -12.21
CA MET A 197 15.38 -16.04 -11.61
C MET A 197 15.08 -17.24 -12.50
N MET A 198 13.84 -17.35 -12.99
CA MET A 198 13.42 -18.39 -13.92
C MET A 198 14.27 -18.39 -15.19
N LYS A 199 14.43 -17.22 -15.83
CA LYS A 199 15.24 -17.09 -17.04
C LYS A 199 16.72 -17.41 -16.84
N LYS A 200 17.26 -17.10 -15.65
CA LYS A 200 18.67 -17.37 -15.32
C LYS A 200 18.92 -18.85 -15.03
N ASN A 201 17.98 -19.50 -14.35
CA ASN A 201 18.15 -20.88 -13.90
C ASN A 201 17.70 -21.91 -14.93
N GLU A 202 16.72 -21.57 -15.78
CA GLU A 202 16.10 -22.51 -16.73
C GLU A 202 16.29 -22.05 -18.17
N SER A 203 17.15 -22.77 -18.91
CA SER A 203 17.40 -22.52 -20.32
C SER A 203 16.28 -23.05 -21.23
N PHE A 204 15.62 -24.14 -20.82
CA PHE A 204 14.64 -24.88 -21.64
C PHE A 204 13.19 -24.64 -21.17
N ASP A 205 12.25 -24.80 -22.10
CA ASP A 205 10.82 -24.56 -21.84
C ASP A 205 10.26 -25.43 -20.71
N ASP A 206 10.64 -26.71 -20.65
CA ASP A 206 10.12 -27.64 -19.64
C ASP A 206 10.43 -27.19 -18.20
N GLY A 207 11.65 -26.72 -17.96
CA GLY A 207 12.08 -26.19 -16.67
C GLY A 207 11.37 -24.89 -16.31
N LYS A 208 11.24 -23.97 -17.27
CA LYS A 208 10.47 -22.73 -17.09
C LYS A 208 9.02 -23.04 -16.72
N ILE A 209 8.36 -23.95 -17.46
CA ILE A 209 6.97 -24.35 -17.22
C ILE A 209 6.83 -25.00 -15.83
N ALA A 210 7.79 -25.82 -15.40
CA ALA A 210 7.76 -26.43 -14.07
C ALA A 210 7.76 -25.37 -12.95
N LEU A 211 8.65 -24.37 -13.05
CA LEU A 211 8.70 -23.26 -12.08
C LEU A 211 7.43 -22.41 -12.10
N ILE A 212 6.88 -22.12 -13.29
CA ILE A 212 5.64 -21.36 -13.43
C ILE A 212 4.47 -22.12 -12.79
N ASN A 213 4.33 -23.41 -13.09
CA ASN A 213 3.28 -24.26 -12.52
C ASN A 213 3.39 -24.36 -10.98
N GLN A 214 4.61 -24.39 -10.44
CA GLN A 214 4.82 -24.35 -8.99
C GLN A 214 4.33 -23.02 -8.41
N GLN A 215 4.67 -21.90 -9.04
CA GLN A 215 4.26 -20.57 -8.58
C GLN A 215 2.74 -20.35 -8.70
N MET A 216 2.11 -20.85 -9.76
CA MET A 216 0.65 -20.76 -9.99
C MET A 216 -0.20 -21.38 -8.89
N LYS A 217 0.33 -22.31 -8.08
CA LYS A 217 -0.42 -22.91 -6.97
C LYS A 217 -0.82 -21.89 -5.90
N ASN A 218 0.02 -20.88 -5.72
CA ASN A 218 -0.12 -19.88 -4.65
C ASN A 218 -0.18 -18.45 -5.21
N SER A 219 -0.24 -18.28 -6.54
CA SER A 219 -0.21 -16.96 -7.15
C SER A 219 -1.15 -16.82 -8.34
N MET A 220 -1.73 -15.64 -8.43
CA MET A 220 -2.39 -15.13 -9.62
C MET A 220 -1.47 -14.17 -10.36
N PHE A 221 -1.75 -13.95 -11.63
CA PHE A 221 -0.95 -13.12 -12.50
C PHE A 221 -1.85 -12.20 -13.32
N THR A 222 -1.33 -11.02 -13.68
CA THR A 222 -1.99 -10.17 -14.67
C THR A 222 -1.79 -10.74 -16.08
N ALA A 223 -2.66 -10.42 -17.02
CA ALA A 223 -2.60 -10.83 -18.42
C ALA A 223 -1.27 -10.38 -19.06
N THR A 224 -0.76 -9.21 -18.67
CA THR A 224 0.55 -8.70 -19.08
C THR A 224 1.69 -9.59 -18.57
N GLN A 225 1.65 -10.01 -17.31
CA GLN A 225 2.64 -10.94 -16.74
C GLN A 225 2.56 -12.33 -17.41
N ILE A 226 1.35 -12.82 -17.65
CA ILE A 226 1.12 -14.09 -18.35
C ILE A 226 1.67 -14.01 -19.77
N ARG A 227 1.43 -12.92 -20.49
CA ARG A 227 2.03 -12.68 -21.82
C ARG A 227 3.55 -12.80 -21.76
N ASP A 228 4.20 -12.16 -20.79
CA ASP A 228 5.66 -12.18 -20.67
C ASP A 228 6.20 -13.59 -20.35
N LEU A 229 5.49 -14.34 -19.50
CA LEU A 229 5.79 -15.75 -19.21
C LEU A 229 5.65 -16.63 -20.45
N VAL A 230 4.53 -16.53 -21.17
CA VAL A 230 4.29 -17.27 -22.41
C VAL A 230 5.34 -16.91 -23.45
N LYS A 231 5.65 -15.62 -23.62
CA LYS A 231 6.64 -15.13 -24.59
C LYS A 231 8.07 -15.56 -24.26
N SER A 232 8.34 -15.98 -23.02
CA SER A 232 9.65 -16.49 -22.60
C SER A 232 9.95 -17.93 -23.05
N LEU A 233 8.93 -18.64 -23.55
CA LEU A 233 9.07 -19.99 -24.10
C LEU A 233 9.47 -19.94 -25.58
N SER A 234 10.13 -21.00 -26.01
CA SER A 234 10.76 -21.10 -27.33
C SER A 234 9.83 -21.70 -28.36
N PHE A 235 8.97 -22.65 -27.95
CA PHE A 235 8.08 -23.38 -28.86
C PHE A 235 6.62 -22.98 -28.69
N ASP A 236 5.96 -22.64 -29.80
CA ASP A 236 4.58 -22.14 -29.80
C ASP A 236 3.56 -23.16 -29.25
N LYS A 237 3.83 -24.46 -29.41
CA LYS A 237 3.07 -25.53 -28.76
C LYS A 237 3.08 -25.40 -27.23
N ASN A 238 4.24 -25.09 -26.65
CA ASN A 238 4.41 -24.90 -25.22
C ASN A 238 3.79 -23.58 -24.75
N LYS A 239 3.96 -22.51 -25.55
CA LYS A 239 3.26 -21.23 -25.34
C LYS A 239 1.76 -21.42 -25.22
N LEU A 240 1.17 -22.20 -26.13
CA LEU A 240 -0.26 -22.47 -26.15
C LEU A 240 -0.73 -23.26 -24.93
N SER A 241 0.01 -24.31 -24.57
CA SER A 241 -0.29 -25.12 -23.39
C SER A 241 -0.27 -24.27 -22.12
N LEU A 242 0.77 -23.46 -21.93
CA LEU A 242 0.91 -22.58 -20.78
C LEU A 242 -0.17 -21.48 -20.76
N ALA A 243 -0.43 -20.82 -21.89
CA ALA A 243 -1.45 -19.78 -21.97
C ALA A 243 -2.86 -20.33 -21.64
N LYS A 244 -3.17 -21.57 -22.02
CA LYS A 244 -4.45 -22.21 -21.62
C LYS A 244 -4.49 -22.48 -20.12
N SER A 245 -3.41 -23.02 -19.53
CA SER A 245 -3.38 -23.36 -18.10
C SER A 245 -3.44 -22.11 -17.21
N MET A 246 -2.80 -21.02 -17.62
CA MET A 246 -2.74 -19.78 -16.84
C MET A 246 -4.04 -18.95 -16.88
N TYR A 247 -4.98 -19.23 -17.79
CA TYR A 247 -6.21 -18.44 -17.91
C TYR A 247 -7.04 -18.42 -16.62
N ARG A 248 -7.09 -19.54 -15.88
CA ARG A 248 -7.78 -19.60 -14.58
C ARG A 248 -7.11 -18.76 -13.51
N ASN A 249 -5.78 -18.68 -13.54
CA ASN A 249 -4.94 -17.88 -12.66
C ASN A 249 -4.75 -16.43 -13.15
N CYS A 250 -5.48 -16.04 -14.20
CA CYS A 250 -5.48 -14.67 -14.68
C CYS A 250 -6.44 -13.81 -13.88
N LEU A 251 -5.86 -12.76 -13.35
CA LEU A 251 -6.49 -11.70 -12.62
C LEU A 251 -6.80 -10.52 -13.57
N ASP A 252 -7.24 -10.70 -14.80
CA ASP A 252 -7.71 -9.62 -15.72
C ASP A 252 -8.00 -10.26 -17.05
N LYS A 253 -8.94 -11.20 -16.97
CA LYS A 253 -9.44 -11.99 -18.08
C LYS A 253 -10.03 -11.10 -19.18
N ASP A 254 -10.59 -9.94 -18.82
CA ASP A 254 -11.04 -8.90 -19.74
C ASP A 254 -9.89 -8.35 -20.62
N ARG A 255 -8.65 -8.37 -20.09
CA ARG A 255 -7.44 -7.96 -20.80
C ARG A 255 -6.64 -9.12 -21.39
N TYR A 256 -7.16 -10.35 -21.37
CA TYR A 256 -6.39 -11.54 -21.80
C TYR A 256 -5.96 -11.52 -23.27
N PHE A 257 -6.59 -10.67 -24.08
CA PHE A 257 -6.21 -10.46 -25.48
C PHE A 257 -4.72 -10.07 -25.64
N VAL A 258 -4.09 -9.45 -24.64
CA VAL A 258 -2.66 -9.10 -24.69
C VAL A 258 -1.74 -10.33 -24.73
N VAL A 259 -2.21 -11.49 -24.30
CA VAL A 259 -1.45 -12.75 -24.33
C VAL A 259 -1.28 -13.25 -25.77
N TYR A 260 -2.14 -12.81 -26.71
CA TYR A 260 -2.03 -13.18 -28.12
C TYR A 260 -0.72 -12.70 -28.76
N ASP A 261 -0.13 -11.61 -28.25
CA ASP A 261 1.15 -11.05 -28.71
C ASP A 261 2.39 -11.88 -28.31
N ALA A 262 2.19 -12.97 -27.54
CA ALA A 262 3.26 -13.88 -27.16
C ALA A 262 3.51 -14.98 -28.21
N PHE A 263 2.55 -15.23 -29.10
CA PHE A 263 2.58 -16.32 -30.07
C PHE A 263 3.28 -15.93 -31.37
N ASP A 264 4.03 -16.88 -31.92
CA ASP A 264 4.72 -16.70 -33.20
C ASP A 264 3.82 -17.03 -34.39
N PHE A 265 2.86 -17.97 -34.20
CA PHE A 265 1.95 -18.41 -35.25
C PHE A 265 0.50 -18.01 -34.97
N GLU A 266 -0.17 -17.55 -36.02
CA GLU A 266 -1.58 -17.15 -35.99
C GLU A 266 -2.52 -18.32 -35.67
N SER A 267 -2.13 -19.54 -36.04
CA SER A 267 -2.88 -20.76 -35.71
C SER A 267 -3.04 -20.95 -34.21
N SER A 268 -1.97 -20.71 -33.42
CA SER A 268 -1.98 -20.89 -31.97
C SER A 268 -2.78 -19.79 -31.27
N LYS A 269 -2.71 -18.55 -31.77
CA LYS A 269 -3.58 -17.46 -31.29
C LYS A 269 -5.06 -17.81 -31.48
N ARG A 270 -5.43 -18.27 -32.67
CA ARG A 270 -6.80 -18.69 -32.98
C ARG A 270 -7.24 -19.85 -32.12
N GLU A 271 -6.35 -20.80 -31.84
CA GLU A 271 -6.66 -21.92 -30.96
C GLU A 271 -6.87 -21.48 -29.51
N LEU A 272 -6.07 -20.57 -28.98
CA LEU A 272 -6.27 -19.99 -27.65
C LEU A 272 -7.59 -19.21 -27.57
N MET A 273 -7.89 -18.39 -28.57
CA MET A 273 -9.15 -17.64 -28.67
C MET A 273 -10.35 -18.59 -28.67
N ASN A 274 -10.31 -19.64 -29.49
CA ASN A 274 -11.35 -20.67 -29.54
C ASN A 274 -11.51 -21.38 -28.19
N TYR A 275 -10.41 -21.70 -27.51
CA TYR A 275 -10.43 -22.32 -26.19
C TYR A 275 -11.13 -21.43 -25.15
N ILE A 276 -10.75 -20.15 -25.08
CA ILE A 276 -11.31 -19.19 -24.11
C ILE A 276 -12.80 -18.93 -24.37
N SER A 277 -13.23 -18.85 -25.64
CA SER A 277 -14.64 -18.64 -25.99
C SER A 277 -15.60 -19.77 -25.56
N ARG A 278 -15.05 -20.94 -25.19
CA ARG A 278 -15.80 -22.13 -24.77
C ARG A 278 -15.81 -22.35 -23.26
N LEU A 279 -15.12 -21.51 -22.48
CA LEU A 279 -15.07 -21.56 -21.01
C LEU A 279 -16.21 -20.74 -20.40
#